data_AF-A0A7V8BMJ6-F1
#
_entry.id   AF-A0A7V8BMJ6-F1
#
_cell.length_a   1.000
_cell.length_b   1.000
_cell.length_c   1.000
_cell.angle_alpha   90.00
_cell.angle_beta   90.00
_cell.angle_gamma   90.00
#
_symmetry.space_group_name_H-M   'P 1'
#
loop_
_entity.id
_entity.type
_entity.pdbx_description
1 polymer ?
#
loop_
_entity_poly.entity_id
_entity_poly.type
_entity_poly.pdbx_seq_one_letter_code
_entity_poly.pdbx_strand_id
1 'polypeptide(L)'
;MASSRGGAGASRCTPWCSSSSCTTAAAPRRHRSSGRPRTSAAPRVPPRRRAGSPTVASTGLARLAEHIEAALPQTQCTRCGYPDCRGYAQAIARDGAAINRCPPGGREGIERLAALTGREPIALDSSRGTEGPRRLAVIDESWCIGCTLCIKACPVDCIVGTTKRMHTVIDDLCTGCELCVPACPVDCIAMIEVTAPATGWQAWSPELATQARRRYRWHRQRLQREQREYDLEMAQRAARKLADLGQHRPLADAAALERKRAIVAAALARADATRSATDAAPPAPDADS
;
A
#
# COMPACT_ATOMS: atom_id res chain seq x y z
N MET A 1 16.55 43.69 -43.07
CA MET A 1 17.68 43.18 -43.89
C MET A 1 18.40 42.07 -43.10
N ALA A 2 19.19 41.21 -43.75
CA ALA A 2 19.76 39.96 -43.19
C ALA A 2 20.66 40.19 -41.93
N SER A 3 20.92 39.25 -41.01
CA SER A 3 21.49 37.88 -41.11
C SER A 3 21.43 37.15 -39.73
N SER A 4 21.72 35.84 -39.52
CA SER A 4 21.88 34.65 -40.40
C SER A 4 21.96 33.31 -39.62
N ARG A 5 21.21 32.29 -40.08
CA ARG A 5 21.48 30.82 -40.17
C ARG A 5 22.49 30.08 -39.25
N GLY A 6 22.09 28.85 -38.86
CA GLY A 6 22.95 27.66 -38.54
C GLY A 6 22.90 27.21 -37.08
N GLY A 7 22.92 25.93 -36.68
CA GLY A 7 22.85 24.61 -37.36
C GLY A 7 22.76 23.50 -36.27
N ALA A 8 21.88 22.50 -36.36
CA ALA A 8 22.12 21.13 -36.86
C ALA A 8 23.09 20.24 -36.03
N GLY A 9 22.62 19.04 -35.59
CA GLY A 9 23.44 17.98 -34.94
C GLY A 9 22.69 17.22 -33.82
N ALA A 10 21.83 16.23 -34.08
CA ALA A 10 22.09 14.87 -34.57
C ALA A 10 22.60 13.86 -33.50
N SER A 11 21.64 13.10 -32.96
CA SER A 11 21.68 11.65 -32.63
C SER A 11 23.02 10.92 -32.43
N ARG A 12 23.08 10.07 -31.39
CA ARG A 12 23.57 8.68 -31.55
C ARG A 12 23.04 7.73 -30.48
N CYS A 13 22.58 6.57 -30.94
CA CYS A 13 22.29 5.40 -30.12
C CYS A 13 23.58 4.61 -29.82
N THR A 14 23.43 3.66 -28.90
CA THR A 14 24.26 2.50 -28.52
C THR A 14 25.26 1.94 -29.56
N PRO A 15 26.30 1.21 -29.09
CA PRO A 15 26.14 -0.25 -29.20
C PRO A 15 26.64 -1.07 -28.00
N TRP A 16 26.18 -2.32 -28.00
CA TRP A 16 26.50 -3.43 -27.09
C TRP A 16 27.45 -4.39 -27.83
N CYS A 17 28.65 -4.67 -27.29
CA CYS A 17 29.57 -5.74 -27.73
C CYS A 17 30.52 -6.04 -26.55
N SER A 18 30.78 -7.27 -26.06
CA SER A 18 31.06 -8.59 -26.69
C SER A 18 32.54 -8.86 -26.92
N SER A 19 33.22 -9.43 -25.91
CA SER A 19 34.38 -10.34 -26.02
C SER A 19 34.75 -10.81 -24.59
N SER A 20 34.68 -12.08 -24.21
CA SER A 20 35.43 -13.25 -24.70
C SER A 20 36.92 -13.23 -24.34
N SER A 21 37.26 -13.92 -23.25
CA SER A 21 38.63 -14.42 -23.01
C SER A 21 38.58 -15.71 -22.20
N CYS A 22 38.69 -16.84 -22.90
CA CYS A 22 38.96 -18.14 -22.31
C CYS A 22 40.42 -18.19 -21.84
N THR A 23 40.67 -18.67 -20.61
CA THR A 23 42.02 -19.11 -20.21
C THR A 23 41.94 -20.51 -19.62
N THR A 24 42.45 -21.47 -20.38
CA THR A 24 42.62 -22.87 -19.98
C THR A 24 43.75 -22.99 -18.96
N ALA A 25 43.52 -23.69 -17.85
CA ALA A 25 44.58 -24.08 -16.90
C ALA A 25 44.48 -25.57 -16.58
N ALA A 26 45.61 -26.28 -16.67
CA ALA A 26 45.67 -27.74 -16.68
C ALA A 26 45.61 -28.38 -15.27
N ALA A 27 45.17 -29.63 -15.22
CA ALA A 27 45.08 -30.42 -13.99
C ALA A 27 46.43 -31.05 -13.58
N PRO A 28 46.74 -31.13 -12.27
CA PRO A 28 47.68 -32.09 -11.73
C PRO A 28 46.98 -33.34 -11.14
N ARG A 29 47.80 -34.33 -10.77
CA ARG A 29 47.42 -35.76 -10.69
C ARG A 29 46.76 -36.18 -9.38
N ARG A 30 46.02 -37.29 -9.46
CA ARG A 30 45.35 -37.97 -8.34
C ARG A 30 46.37 -38.57 -7.35
N HIS A 31 46.18 -38.34 -6.06
CA HIS A 31 46.61 -39.27 -5.01
C HIS A 31 45.38 -39.99 -4.43
N ARG A 32 45.54 -41.29 -4.18
CA ARG A 32 44.48 -42.21 -3.77
C ARG A 32 44.71 -42.57 -2.30
N SER A 33 43.88 -42.07 -1.38
CA SER A 33 43.86 -42.50 0.02
C SER A 33 42.50 -43.10 0.37
N SER A 34 42.53 -44.30 0.94
CA SER A 34 41.35 -45.10 1.30
C SER A 34 40.88 -44.76 2.71
N GLY A 35 39.66 -44.21 2.83
CA GLY A 35 38.96 -44.01 4.11
C GLY A 35 37.59 -44.67 4.08
N ARG A 36 37.28 -45.48 5.11
CA ARG A 36 35.98 -46.17 5.27
C ARG A 36 34.85 -45.18 5.63
N PRO A 37 33.57 -45.52 5.37
CA PRO A 37 32.47 -44.56 5.44
C PRO A 37 32.12 -44.18 6.89
N ARG A 38 31.91 -42.88 7.13
CA ARG A 38 31.21 -42.41 8.33
C ARG A 38 29.70 -42.53 8.08
N THR A 39 28.98 -43.04 9.06
CA THR A 39 27.52 -43.21 9.02
C THR A 39 26.82 -41.84 8.89
N SER A 40 25.79 -41.80 8.04
CA SER A 40 24.99 -40.61 7.80
C SER A 40 24.14 -40.27 9.04
N ALA A 41 24.52 -39.23 9.79
CA ALA A 41 23.63 -38.64 10.77
C ALA A 41 22.46 -37.96 10.04
N ALA A 42 21.23 -38.38 10.32
CA ALA A 42 20.04 -37.78 9.74
C ALA A 42 19.94 -36.28 10.12
N PRO A 43 19.50 -35.39 9.22
CA PRO A 43 19.30 -33.98 9.55
C PRO A 43 18.23 -33.85 10.63
N ARG A 44 18.60 -33.33 11.80
CA ARG A 44 17.65 -33.06 12.88
C ARG A 44 16.67 -31.97 12.43
N VAL A 45 15.43 -32.37 12.18
CA VAL A 45 14.33 -31.44 11.94
C VAL A 45 14.17 -30.56 13.19
N PRO A 46 14.29 -29.21 13.08
CA PRO A 46 14.06 -28.35 14.23
C PRO A 46 12.60 -28.46 14.68
N PRO A 47 12.31 -28.44 15.99
CA PRO A 47 10.94 -28.53 16.48
C PRO A 47 10.11 -27.37 15.92
N ARG A 48 8.91 -27.68 15.40
CA ARG A 48 7.95 -26.68 14.95
C ARG A 48 7.69 -25.70 16.09
N ARG A 49 8.09 -24.43 15.94
CA ARG A 49 7.72 -23.36 16.87
C ARG A 49 6.19 -23.33 16.93
N ARG A 50 5.62 -23.63 18.11
CA ARG A 50 4.21 -23.37 18.37
C ARG A 50 3.98 -21.87 18.18
N ALA A 51 2.91 -21.50 17.49
CA ALA A 51 2.46 -20.11 17.44
C ALA A 51 2.14 -19.67 18.87
N GLY A 52 2.98 -18.81 19.44
CA GLY A 52 2.79 -18.28 20.78
C GLY A 52 1.73 -17.18 20.75
N SER A 53 0.83 -17.19 21.74
CA SER A 53 -0.08 -16.08 22.00
C SER A 53 0.68 -14.75 22.12
N PRO A 54 0.09 -13.61 21.72
CA PRO A 54 0.77 -12.32 21.77
C PRO A 54 1.28 -12.02 23.18
N THR A 55 2.59 -11.81 23.29
CA THR A 55 3.25 -11.42 24.54
C THR A 55 2.84 -10.00 24.96
N VAL A 56 2.87 -9.71 26.26
CA VAL A 56 2.46 -8.41 26.84
C VAL A 56 3.12 -7.20 26.15
N ALA A 57 4.39 -7.33 25.75
CA ALA A 57 5.10 -6.31 24.98
C ALA A 57 4.44 -6.00 23.61
N SER A 58 3.90 -7.01 22.92
CA SER A 58 3.15 -6.82 21.67
C SER A 58 1.88 -6.00 21.88
N THR A 59 1.17 -6.26 22.98
CA THR A 59 -0.02 -5.49 23.40
C THR A 59 0.32 -4.04 23.73
N GLY A 60 1.43 -3.80 24.43
CA GLY A 60 1.92 -2.44 24.73
C GLY A 60 2.22 -1.63 23.46
N LEU A 61 2.91 -2.23 22.49
CA LEU A 61 3.23 -1.60 21.21
C LEU A 61 1.97 -1.36 20.34
N ALA A 62 0.98 -2.24 20.40
CA ALA A 62 -0.31 -2.04 19.72
C ALA A 62 -1.07 -0.84 20.30
N ARG A 63 -1.18 -0.76 21.64
CA ARG A 63 -1.82 0.36 22.33
C ARG A 63 -1.11 1.69 22.12
N LEU A 64 0.23 1.69 22.08
CA LEU A 64 1.00 2.89 21.74
C LEU A 64 0.70 3.37 20.31
N ALA A 65 0.63 2.45 19.33
CA ALA A 65 0.24 2.79 17.97
C ALA A 65 -1.19 3.34 17.87
N GLU A 66 -2.11 2.91 18.74
CA GLU A 66 -3.49 3.44 18.81
C GLU A 66 -3.55 4.87 19.34
N HIS A 67 -2.80 5.18 20.40
CA HIS A 67 -2.71 6.56 20.91
C HIS A 67 -2.00 7.48 19.89
N ILE A 68 -0.93 7.00 19.24
CA ILE A 68 -0.23 7.74 18.18
C ILE A 68 -1.17 8.01 16.99
N GLU A 69 -1.91 7.00 16.52
CA GLU A 69 -2.91 7.18 15.46
C GLU A 69 -3.95 8.24 15.88
N ALA A 70 -4.46 8.17 17.11
CA ALA A 70 -5.43 9.15 17.63
C ALA A 70 -4.88 10.59 17.66
N ALA A 71 -3.57 10.77 17.83
CA ALA A 71 -2.90 12.07 17.84
C ALA A 71 -2.47 12.58 16.46
N LEU A 72 -2.70 11.84 15.37
CA LEU A 72 -2.45 12.31 14.01
C LEU A 72 -3.66 13.07 13.43
N PRO A 73 -3.48 13.95 12.42
CA PRO A 73 -4.60 14.67 11.77
C PRO A 73 -5.55 13.79 10.95
N GLN A 74 -5.22 12.53 10.71
CA GLN A 74 -6.09 11.56 10.03
C GLN A 74 -6.45 11.89 8.57
N THR A 75 -5.62 12.69 7.89
CA THR A 75 -5.83 13.03 6.48
C THR A 75 -5.59 11.88 5.51
N GLN A 76 -4.83 10.84 5.89
CA GLN A 76 -4.43 9.69 5.06
C GLN A 76 -3.63 10.06 3.78
N CYS A 77 -3.03 11.26 3.72
CA CYS A 77 -2.34 11.80 2.54
C CYS A 77 -1.02 11.11 2.12
N THR A 78 -0.58 10.06 2.81
CA THR A 78 0.67 9.29 2.59
C THR A 78 2.01 10.06 2.54
N ARG A 79 2.02 11.40 2.63
CA ARG A 79 3.22 12.28 2.55
C ARG A 79 4.37 11.87 3.50
N CYS A 80 4.06 11.24 4.63
CA CYS A 80 5.04 10.70 5.57
C CYS A 80 5.86 9.50 5.05
N GLY A 81 5.48 8.91 3.91
CA GLY A 81 6.09 7.71 3.33
C GLY A 81 5.44 6.39 3.79
N TYR A 82 4.29 6.45 4.45
CA TYR A 82 3.53 5.29 4.95
C TYR A 82 2.15 5.21 4.27
N PRO A 83 1.55 4.01 4.13
CA PRO A 83 0.32 3.82 3.36
C PRO A 83 -0.91 4.53 3.94
N ASP A 84 -0.95 4.77 5.26
CA ASP A 84 -2.00 5.49 5.96
C ASP A 84 -1.48 5.99 7.33
N CYS A 85 -2.33 6.69 8.10
CA CYS A 85 -1.99 7.16 9.43
C CYS A 85 -1.75 6.00 10.43
N ARG A 86 -2.38 4.82 10.25
CA ARG A 86 -2.17 3.64 11.10
C ARG A 86 -0.78 3.06 10.88
N GLY A 87 -0.33 2.95 9.64
CA GLY A 87 0.99 2.44 9.26
C GLY A 87 2.11 3.34 9.78
N TYR A 88 1.96 4.66 9.69
CA TYR A 88 2.91 5.60 10.31
C TYR A 88 2.93 5.44 11.84
N ALA A 89 1.77 5.32 12.48
CA ALA A 89 1.66 5.15 13.92
C ALA A 89 2.30 3.84 14.42
N GLN A 90 2.09 2.74 13.68
CA GLN A 90 2.73 1.44 13.93
C GLN A 90 4.25 1.53 13.77
N ALA A 91 4.74 2.22 12.74
CA ALA A 91 6.17 2.39 12.51
C ALA A 91 6.86 3.26 13.56
N ILE A 92 6.20 4.30 14.09
CA ILE A 92 6.72 5.08 15.23
C ILE A 92 6.84 4.18 16.46
N ALA A 93 5.79 3.41 16.77
CA ALA A 93 5.71 2.57 17.96
C ALA A 93 6.68 1.39 17.93
N ARG A 94 6.75 0.65 16.80
CA ARG A 94 7.48 -0.62 16.68
C ARG A 94 8.88 -0.45 16.10
N ASP A 95 9.01 0.35 15.05
CA ASP A 95 10.22 0.42 14.21
C ASP A 95 11.06 1.67 14.50
N GLY A 96 10.66 2.47 15.49
CA GLY A 96 11.38 3.68 15.90
C GLY A 96 11.30 4.83 14.89
N ALA A 97 10.33 4.83 13.96
CA ALA A 97 10.21 5.87 12.94
C ALA A 97 10.17 7.29 13.54
N ALA A 98 10.80 8.24 12.85
CA ALA A 98 10.88 9.63 13.31
C ALA A 98 9.49 10.28 13.37
N ILE A 99 9.22 11.02 14.45
CA ILE A 99 7.91 11.62 14.76
C ILE A 99 7.59 12.87 13.93
N ASN A 100 8.57 13.42 13.22
CA ASN A 100 8.52 14.68 12.49
C ASN A 100 8.13 14.57 11.01
N ARG A 101 7.53 13.45 10.57
CA ARG A 101 7.24 13.17 9.15
C ARG A 101 5.83 13.52 8.69
N CYS A 102 5.01 14.22 9.49
CA CYS A 102 3.61 14.52 9.16
C CYS A 102 3.39 16.02 8.90
N PRO A 103 3.53 16.52 7.66
CA PRO A 103 3.33 17.94 7.35
C PRO A 103 1.94 18.49 7.75
N PRO A 104 0.82 17.79 7.55
CA PRO A 104 -0.49 18.25 8.04
C PRO A 104 -0.60 18.33 9.56
N GLY A 105 0.28 17.64 10.30
CA GLY A 105 0.32 17.73 11.76
C GLY A 105 1.07 18.96 12.25
N GLY A 106 1.98 19.50 11.44
CA GLY A 106 2.74 20.68 11.78
C GLY A 106 3.60 20.52 13.03
N ARG A 107 4.04 21.65 13.59
CA ARG A 107 4.80 21.67 14.85
C ARG A 107 4.03 21.04 16.02
N GLU A 108 2.76 21.40 16.20
CA GLU A 108 1.93 20.91 17.31
C GLU A 108 1.69 19.38 17.23
N GLY A 109 1.57 18.83 16.01
CA GLY A 109 1.52 17.38 15.80
C GLY A 109 2.78 16.67 16.28
N ILE A 110 3.96 17.29 16.10
CA ILE A 110 5.23 16.75 16.60
C ILE A 110 5.27 16.81 18.13
N GLU A 111 4.82 17.90 18.74
CA GLU A 111 4.74 18.07 20.20
C GLU A 111 3.81 17.02 20.84
N ARG A 112 2.64 16.75 20.22
CA ARG A 112 1.72 15.68 20.63
C ARG A 112 2.35 14.29 20.54
N LEU A 113 3.11 14.01 19.47
CA LEU A 113 3.80 12.73 19.28
C LEU A 113 5.01 12.55 20.20
N ALA A 114 5.75 13.63 20.47
CA ALA A 114 6.83 13.68 21.44
C ALA A 114 6.33 13.26 22.84
N ALA A 115 5.24 13.89 23.31
CA ALA A 115 4.61 13.58 24.59
C ALA A 115 4.16 12.11 24.69
N LEU A 116 3.59 11.54 23.63
CA LEU A 116 3.17 10.12 23.61
C LEU A 116 4.33 9.12 23.53
N THR A 117 5.48 9.51 22.99
CA THR A 117 6.62 8.60 22.74
C THR A 117 7.79 8.79 23.69
N GLY A 118 7.76 9.82 24.55
CA GLY A 118 8.87 10.17 25.44
C GLY A 118 10.12 10.63 24.69
N ARG A 119 9.94 11.25 23.51
CA ARG A 119 11.03 11.72 22.64
C ARG A 119 11.02 13.25 22.59
N GLU A 120 12.19 13.85 22.41
CA GLU A 120 12.31 15.30 22.19
C GLU A 120 11.61 15.74 20.88
N PRO A 121 10.87 16.87 20.88
CA PRO A 121 10.39 17.48 19.65
C PRO A 121 11.55 17.92 18.74
N ILE A 122 11.46 17.62 17.45
CA ILE A 122 12.42 18.04 16.43
C ILE A 122 11.69 18.74 15.28
N ALA A 123 12.39 19.57 14.51
CA ALA A 123 11.78 20.28 13.37
C ALA A 123 11.15 19.31 12.34
N LEU A 124 10.08 19.75 11.66
CA LEU A 124 9.41 18.98 10.61
C LEU A 124 10.40 18.53 9.52
N ASP A 125 10.31 17.26 9.10
CA ASP A 125 11.09 16.70 7.99
C ASP A 125 10.63 17.34 6.67
N SER A 126 11.37 18.37 6.23
CA SER A 126 11.05 19.14 5.01
C SER A 126 11.06 18.30 3.73
N SER A 127 11.69 17.11 3.73
CA SER A 127 11.60 16.16 2.61
C SER A 127 10.21 15.55 2.43
N ARG A 128 9.32 15.70 3.43
CA ARG A 128 7.92 15.25 3.41
C ARG A 128 6.94 16.35 3.02
N GLY A 129 7.41 17.60 2.88
CA GLY A 129 6.61 18.79 2.62
C GLY A 129 6.53 19.72 3.83
N THR A 130 5.74 20.78 3.70
CA THR A 130 5.60 21.85 4.69
C THR A 130 4.27 21.78 5.43
N GLU A 131 4.23 22.36 6.64
CA GLU A 131 2.98 22.78 7.28
C GLU A 131 2.30 23.87 6.43
N GLY A 132 0.97 23.91 6.43
CA GLY A 132 0.18 24.82 5.59
C GLY A 132 -1.31 24.74 5.89
N PRO A 133 -2.15 25.57 5.23
CA PRO A 133 -3.59 25.58 5.43
C PRO A 133 -4.25 24.30 4.89
N ARG A 134 -5.45 24.00 5.43
CA ARG A 134 -6.32 22.93 4.92
C ARG A 134 -6.77 23.29 3.51
N ARG A 135 -6.63 22.34 2.59
CA ARG A 135 -7.15 22.43 1.21
C ARG A 135 -8.33 21.50 1.00
N LEU A 136 -9.30 21.93 0.19
CA LEU A 136 -10.40 21.11 -0.30
C LEU A 136 -10.22 20.81 -1.78
N ALA A 137 -10.56 19.58 -2.17
CA ALA A 137 -10.68 19.22 -3.57
C ALA A 137 -11.97 19.81 -4.15
N VAL A 138 -11.86 20.47 -5.31
CA VAL A 138 -12.99 20.99 -6.09
C VAL A 138 -12.92 20.37 -7.48
N ILE A 139 -14.04 19.85 -7.99
CA ILE A 139 -14.11 19.18 -9.29
C ILE A 139 -14.75 20.14 -10.30
N ASP A 140 -14.09 20.39 -11.43
CA ASP A 140 -14.68 21.11 -12.55
C ASP A 140 -15.71 20.23 -13.26
N GLU A 141 -16.97 20.60 -13.10
CA GLU A 141 -18.15 19.93 -13.63
C GLU A 141 -18.17 19.88 -15.16
N SER A 142 -17.57 20.86 -15.84
CA SER A 142 -17.54 20.97 -17.31
C SER A 142 -16.52 20.04 -17.95
N TRP A 143 -15.49 19.62 -17.20
CA TRP A 143 -14.46 18.66 -17.65
C TRP A 143 -14.70 17.24 -17.11
N CYS A 144 -15.54 17.06 -16.08
CA CYS A 144 -15.71 15.77 -15.41
C CYS A 144 -16.43 14.70 -16.28
N ILE A 145 -15.66 13.75 -16.82
CA ILE A 145 -16.18 12.66 -17.67
C ILE A 145 -16.90 11.51 -16.93
N GLY A 146 -17.09 11.59 -15.61
CA GLY A 146 -17.79 10.55 -14.84
C GLY A 146 -17.09 9.17 -14.78
N CYS A 147 -15.75 9.16 -14.71
CA CYS A 147 -14.94 7.92 -14.75
C CYS A 147 -14.88 7.12 -13.43
N THR A 148 -15.38 7.66 -12.31
CA THR A 148 -15.35 7.09 -10.94
C THR A 148 -13.98 6.85 -10.29
N LEU A 149 -12.86 7.18 -10.94
CA LEU A 149 -11.51 6.94 -10.38
C LEU A 149 -11.23 7.78 -9.11
N CYS A 150 -11.68 9.03 -9.09
CA CYS A 150 -11.58 9.90 -7.91
C CYS A 150 -12.35 9.34 -6.70
N ILE A 151 -13.53 8.75 -6.90
CA ILE A 151 -14.32 8.08 -5.83
C ILE A 151 -13.50 6.93 -5.22
N LYS A 152 -12.90 6.09 -6.06
CA LYS A 152 -12.07 4.95 -5.61
C LYS A 152 -10.80 5.38 -4.88
N ALA A 153 -10.25 6.54 -5.24
CA ALA A 153 -9.07 7.12 -4.59
C ALA A 153 -9.39 7.87 -3.28
N CYS A 154 -10.65 8.19 -3.01
CA CYS A 154 -11.06 8.93 -1.83
C CYS A 154 -11.06 8.03 -0.58
N PRO A 155 -10.19 8.26 0.43
CA PRO A 155 -10.09 7.40 1.60
C PRO A 155 -11.29 7.53 2.56
N VAL A 156 -12.08 8.60 2.44
CA VAL A 156 -13.15 8.96 3.39
C VAL A 156 -14.55 8.96 2.76
N ASP A 157 -14.69 8.46 1.52
CA ASP A 157 -15.93 8.48 0.75
C ASP A 157 -16.63 9.87 0.78
N CYS A 158 -15.88 10.96 0.50
CA CYS A 158 -16.42 12.33 0.40
C CYS A 158 -16.79 12.75 -1.04
N ILE A 159 -16.38 11.99 -2.06
CA ILE A 159 -16.70 12.28 -3.46
C ILE A 159 -17.93 11.47 -3.86
N VAL A 160 -18.94 12.13 -4.41
CA VAL A 160 -20.23 11.53 -4.78
C VAL A 160 -20.58 11.80 -6.25
N GLY A 161 -21.33 10.89 -6.87
CA GLY A 161 -21.75 10.95 -8.26
C GLY A 161 -21.98 9.55 -8.82
N THR A 162 -22.05 9.42 -10.15
CA THR A 162 -22.27 8.12 -10.80
C THR A 162 -21.56 8.03 -12.16
N THR A 163 -21.36 6.81 -12.64
CA THR A 163 -20.68 6.51 -13.90
C THR A 163 -21.31 7.28 -15.07
N LYS A 164 -20.50 7.98 -15.86
CA LYS A 164 -20.92 8.89 -16.96
C LYS A 164 -21.75 10.12 -16.52
N ARG A 165 -21.66 10.54 -15.27
CA ARG A 165 -22.19 11.82 -14.76
C ARG A 165 -21.09 12.57 -13.99
N MET A 166 -21.27 13.87 -13.80
CA MET A 166 -20.35 14.66 -12.95
C MET A 166 -20.26 14.07 -11.53
N HIS A 167 -19.12 14.28 -10.89
CA HIS A 167 -18.95 14.04 -9.47
C HIS A 167 -18.75 15.37 -8.75
N THR A 168 -19.15 15.42 -7.48
CA THR A 168 -18.92 16.57 -6.60
C THR A 168 -18.31 16.11 -5.28
N VAL A 169 -17.75 17.05 -4.52
CA VAL A 169 -17.10 16.82 -3.23
C VAL A 169 -18.00 17.31 -2.12
N ILE A 170 -18.12 16.54 -1.04
CA ILE A 170 -18.75 16.98 0.19
C ILE A 170 -17.66 17.62 1.05
N ASP A 171 -17.61 18.96 1.03
CA ASP A 171 -16.56 19.81 1.62
C ASP A 171 -16.27 19.51 3.10
N ASP A 172 -17.31 19.33 3.90
CA ASP A 172 -17.20 19.01 5.33
C ASP A 172 -16.45 17.71 5.59
N LEU A 173 -16.54 16.76 4.66
CA LEU A 173 -15.98 15.41 4.79
C LEU A 173 -14.60 15.28 4.13
N CYS A 174 -14.17 16.30 3.39
CA CYS A 174 -12.94 16.27 2.62
C CYS A 174 -11.72 16.59 3.52
N THR A 175 -10.71 15.72 3.49
CA THR A 175 -9.51 15.80 4.35
C THR A 175 -8.32 16.52 3.72
N GLY A 176 -8.46 17.04 2.50
CA GLY A 176 -7.32 17.62 1.76
C GLY A 176 -6.21 16.61 1.45
N CYS A 177 -6.54 15.31 1.34
CA CYS A 177 -5.55 14.24 1.16
C CYS A 177 -4.85 14.23 -0.22
N GLU A 178 -5.41 14.94 -1.22
CA GLU A 178 -4.90 15.06 -2.59
C GLU A 178 -4.83 13.78 -3.43
N LEU A 179 -5.13 12.60 -2.86
CA LEU A 179 -5.08 11.31 -3.55
C LEU A 179 -5.99 11.23 -4.79
N CYS A 180 -7.03 12.05 -4.87
CA CYS A 180 -7.95 12.11 -6.02
C CYS A 180 -7.38 12.87 -7.23
N VAL A 181 -6.44 13.81 -7.03
CA VAL A 181 -5.86 14.63 -8.10
C VAL A 181 -5.13 13.77 -9.14
N PRO A 182 -4.10 12.97 -8.80
CA PRO A 182 -3.42 12.11 -9.78
C PRO A 182 -4.28 10.93 -10.26
N ALA A 183 -5.43 10.68 -9.63
CA ALA A 183 -6.40 9.68 -10.09
C ALA A 183 -7.34 10.21 -11.19
N CYS A 184 -7.34 11.51 -11.47
CA CYS A 184 -8.21 12.12 -12.47
C CYS A 184 -7.56 12.11 -13.87
N PRO A 185 -8.09 11.35 -14.85
CA PRO A 185 -7.45 11.21 -16.17
C PRO A 185 -7.65 12.42 -17.08
N VAL A 186 -8.42 13.42 -16.63
CA VAL A 186 -8.74 14.67 -17.34
C VAL A 186 -8.35 15.92 -16.53
N ASP A 187 -7.60 15.73 -15.44
CA ASP A 187 -7.05 16.78 -14.56
C ASP A 187 -8.05 17.84 -14.06
N CYS A 188 -9.34 17.49 -13.96
CA CYS A 188 -10.42 18.40 -13.57
C CYS A 188 -10.55 18.63 -12.06
N ILE A 189 -9.48 18.46 -11.25
CA ILE A 189 -9.56 18.55 -9.79
C ILE A 189 -8.55 19.57 -9.25
N ALA A 190 -9.06 20.70 -8.76
CA ALA A 190 -8.26 21.73 -8.10
C ALA A 190 -8.23 21.54 -6.57
N MET A 191 -7.21 22.09 -5.91
CA MET A 191 -7.07 22.09 -4.45
C MET A 191 -7.11 23.53 -3.93
N ILE A 192 -8.22 23.92 -3.31
CA ILE A 192 -8.48 25.29 -2.84
C ILE A 192 -8.20 25.41 -1.35
N GLU A 193 -7.44 26.42 -0.92
CA GLU A 193 -7.17 26.70 0.49
C GLU A 193 -8.42 27.30 1.17
N VAL A 194 -8.83 26.74 2.33
CA VAL A 194 -10.08 27.14 3.01
C VAL A 194 -9.88 27.57 4.47
N THR A 195 -8.68 27.47 5.04
CA THR A 195 -8.38 27.91 6.42
C THR A 195 -7.29 28.98 6.50
N ALA A 196 -6.74 29.44 5.39
CA ALA A 196 -5.66 30.42 5.42
C ALA A 196 -6.08 31.69 6.22
N PRO A 197 -5.25 32.20 7.15
CA PRO A 197 -3.85 31.84 7.40
C PRO A 197 -3.63 30.70 8.41
N ALA A 198 -4.66 30.11 9.01
CA ALA A 198 -4.51 29.02 9.97
C ALA A 198 -3.95 27.75 9.30
N THR A 199 -3.06 27.06 10.01
CA THR A 199 -2.34 25.86 9.55
C THR A 199 -2.36 24.75 10.61
N GLY A 200 -1.95 23.54 10.23
CA GLY A 200 -1.81 22.41 11.18
C GLY A 200 -3.08 22.15 11.99
N TRP A 201 -2.95 22.05 13.31
CA TRP A 201 -4.08 21.84 14.22
C TRP A 201 -4.96 23.07 14.46
N GLN A 202 -4.50 24.27 14.10
CA GLN A 202 -5.37 25.47 14.07
C GLN A 202 -6.33 25.44 12.87
N ALA A 203 -5.91 24.81 11.76
CA ALA A 203 -6.74 24.55 10.58
C ALA A 203 -7.58 23.27 10.68
N TRP A 204 -7.22 22.35 11.59
CA TRP A 204 -7.73 21.00 11.61
C TRP A 204 -7.97 20.52 13.04
N SER A 205 -9.19 20.67 13.54
CA SER A 205 -9.51 20.40 14.94
C SER A 205 -9.47 18.89 15.31
N PRO A 206 -9.36 18.55 16.61
CA PRO A 206 -9.46 17.16 17.09
C PRO A 206 -10.76 16.45 16.67
N GLU A 207 -11.86 17.18 16.55
CA GLU A 207 -13.18 16.69 16.14
C GLU A 207 -13.15 16.30 14.65
N LEU A 208 -12.60 17.17 13.79
CA LEU A 208 -12.41 16.89 12.36
C LEU A 208 -11.46 15.69 12.14
N ALA A 209 -10.37 15.60 12.89
CA ALA A 209 -9.48 14.42 12.86
C ALA A 209 -10.21 13.13 13.29
N THR A 210 -11.06 13.22 14.32
CA THR A 210 -11.86 12.08 14.80
C THR A 210 -12.93 11.66 13.79
N GLN A 211 -13.60 12.61 13.15
CA GLN A 211 -14.57 12.36 12.08
C GLN A 211 -13.89 11.70 10.87
N ALA A 212 -12.76 12.24 10.40
CA ALA A 212 -11.96 11.69 9.31
C ALA A 212 -11.51 10.24 9.61
N ARG A 213 -11.05 9.97 10.83
CA ARG A 213 -10.70 8.60 11.28
C ARG A 213 -11.90 7.65 11.24
N ARG A 214 -13.07 8.08 11.74
CA ARG A 214 -14.29 7.27 11.72
C ARG A 214 -14.70 6.95 10.28
N ARG A 215 -14.65 7.93 9.36
CA ARG A 215 -14.95 7.71 7.93
C ARG A 215 -13.93 6.81 7.23
N TYR A 216 -12.64 7.00 7.49
CA TYR A 216 -11.60 6.13 6.94
C TYR A 216 -11.78 4.68 7.37
N ARG A 217 -12.06 4.43 8.66
CA ARG A 217 -12.34 3.09 9.18
C ARG A 217 -13.58 2.46 8.54
N TRP A 218 -14.67 3.22 8.38
CA TRP A 218 -15.88 2.75 7.70
C TRP A 218 -15.64 2.39 6.23
N HIS A 219 -14.96 3.27 5.48
CA HIS A 219 -14.54 3.02 4.09
C HIS A 219 -13.68 1.75 3.99
N ARG A 220 -12.70 1.58 4.88
CA ARG A 220 -11.83 0.39 4.92
C ARG A 220 -12.60 -0.89 5.22
N GLN A 221 -13.52 -0.87 6.19
CA GLN A 221 -14.40 -2.01 6.50
C GLN A 221 -15.30 -2.37 5.31
N ARG A 222 -15.87 -1.37 4.63
CA ARG A 222 -16.67 -1.55 3.42
C ARG A 222 -15.86 -2.23 2.31
N LEU A 223 -14.69 -1.71 1.96
CA LEU A 223 -13.82 -2.30 0.94
C LEU A 223 -13.35 -3.71 1.31
N GLN A 224 -13.03 -3.98 2.58
CA GLN A 224 -12.64 -5.31 3.04
C GLN A 224 -13.78 -6.34 2.88
N ARG A 225 -15.04 -5.93 3.14
CA ARG A 225 -16.20 -6.78 2.90
C ARG A 225 -16.41 -7.05 1.40
N GLU A 226 -16.43 -6.00 0.59
CA GLU A 226 -16.58 -6.10 -0.88
C GLU A 226 -15.50 -7.00 -1.50
N GLN A 227 -14.24 -6.87 -1.06
CA GLN A 227 -13.13 -7.73 -1.51
C GLN A 227 -13.34 -9.20 -1.12
N ARG A 228 -13.75 -9.47 0.13
CA ARG A 228 -14.03 -10.84 0.60
C ARG A 228 -15.16 -11.50 -0.18
N GLU A 229 -16.24 -10.76 -0.43
CA GLU A 229 -17.37 -11.23 -1.25
C GLU A 229 -16.92 -11.56 -2.68
N TYR A 230 -16.17 -10.66 -3.31
CA TYR A 230 -15.58 -10.89 -4.64
C TYR A 230 -14.65 -12.11 -4.67
N ASP A 231 -13.75 -12.26 -3.70
CA ASP A 231 -12.80 -13.38 -3.64
C ASP A 231 -13.52 -14.72 -3.48
N LEU A 232 -14.58 -14.77 -2.66
CA LEU A 232 -15.44 -15.95 -2.50
C LEU A 232 -16.16 -16.29 -3.82
N GLU A 233 -16.73 -15.30 -4.50
CA GLU A 233 -17.35 -15.51 -5.81
C GLU A 233 -16.36 -16.03 -6.86
N MET A 234 -15.16 -15.44 -6.93
CA MET A 234 -14.12 -15.86 -7.88
C MET A 234 -13.64 -17.29 -7.59
N ALA A 235 -13.46 -17.65 -6.31
CA ALA A 235 -13.13 -19.01 -5.90
C ALA A 235 -14.21 -20.01 -6.32
N GLN A 236 -15.50 -19.69 -6.09
CA GLN A 236 -16.61 -20.54 -6.53
C GLN A 236 -16.69 -20.68 -8.06
N ARG A 237 -16.51 -19.57 -8.81
CA ARG A 237 -16.50 -19.59 -10.29
C ARG A 237 -15.35 -20.45 -10.82
N ALA A 238 -14.17 -20.36 -10.22
CA ALA A 238 -13.01 -21.17 -10.55
C ALA A 238 -13.21 -22.66 -10.22
N ALA A 239 -13.82 -22.98 -9.07
CA ALA A 239 -14.16 -24.35 -8.69
C ALA A 239 -15.18 -24.98 -9.64
N ARG A 240 -16.26 -24.26 -10.01
CA ARG A 240 -17.24 -24.72 -11.02
C ARG A 240 -16.57 -24.99 -12.37
N LYS A 241 -15.71 -24.07 -12.82
CA LYS A 241 -14.95 -24.23 -14.08
C LYS A 241 -13.97 -25.40 -14.04
N LEU A 242 -13.39 -25.71 -12.87
CA LEU A 242 -12.53 -26.89 -12.68
C LEU A 242 -13.32 -28.20 -12.76
N ALA A 243 -14.53 -28.24 -12.20
CA ALA A 243 -15.41 -29.41 -12.28
C ALA A 243 -15.91 -29.68 -13.71
N ASP A 244 -16.16 -28.63 -14.50
CA ASP A 244 -16.59 -28.70 -15.90
C ASP A 244 -15.44 -29.00 -16.90
N LEU A 245 -14.17 -28.97 -16.46
CA LEU A 245 -13.01 -29.28 -17.33
C LEU A 245 -13.02 -30.74 -17.79
N GLY A 246 -13.68 -30.97 -18.93
CA GLY A 246 -13.75 -32.23 -19.66
C GLY A 246 -15.07 -32.48 -20.40
N GLN A 247 -16.16 -31.80 -20.02
CA GLN A 247 -17.51 -32.19 -20.49
C GLN A 247 -17.83 -31.78 -21.94
N HIS A 248 -17.20 -30.70 -22.45
CA HIS A 248 -17.60 -30.05 -23.71
C HIS A 248 -16.48 -29.87 -24.75
N ARG A 249 -15.53 -30.81 -24.87
CA ARG A 249 -14.54 -30.74 -25.96
C ARG A 249 -14.18 -32.12 -26.55
N PRO A 250 -14.58 -32.41 -27.81
CA PRO A 250 -14.04 -33.54 -28.55
C PRO A 250 -12.52 -33.40 -28.71
N LEU A 251 -11.78 -34.50 -28.53
CA LEU A 251 -10.36 -34.63 -28.87
C LEU A 251 -9.40 -33.62 -28.20
N ALA A 252 -9.62 -33.31 -26.92
CA ALA A 252 -8.54 -32.77 -26.09
C ALA A 252 -7.61 -33.92 -25.66
N ASP A 253 -6.32 -33.85 -26.00
CA ASP A 253 -5.26 -34.69 -25.42
C ASP A 253 -5.44 -34.79 -23.90
N ALA A 254 -5.48 -36.01 -23.34
CA ALA A 254 -5.67 -36.25 -21.93
C ALA A 254 -4.61 -35.51 -21.08
N ALA A 255 -3.37 -35.46 -21.56
CA ALA A 255 -2.31 -34.70 -20.91
C ALA A 255 -2.52 -33.17 -21.03
N ALA A 256 -3.18 -32.67 -22.08
CA ALA A 256 -3.57 -31.27 -22.19
C ALA A 256 -4.72 -30.87 -21.26
N LEU A 257 -5.64 -31.81 -20.97
CA LEU A 257 -6.67 -31.61 -19.96
C LEU A 257 -6.06 -31.60 -18.55
N GLU A 258 -5.15 -32.54 -18.27
CA GLU A 258 -4.47 -32.62 -16.98
C GLU A 258 -3.57 -31.40 -16.71
N ARG A 259 -2.80 -30.93 -17.71
CA ARG A 259 -2.06 -29.65 -17.65
C ARG A 259 -2.98 -28.48 -17.26
N LYS A 260 -4.19 -28.40 -17.82
CA LYS A 260 -5.16 -27.34 -17.49
C LYS A 260 -5.70 -27.46 -16.07
N ARG A 261 -6.03 -28.67 -15.63
CA ARG A 261 -6.48 -28.95 -14.24
C ARG A 261 -5.40 -28.56 -13.24
N ALA A 262 -4.15 -28.99 -13.46
CA ALA A 262 -3.00 -28.64 -12.62
C ALA A 262 -2.76 -27.12 -12.54
N ILE A 263 -2.86 -26.39 -13.66
CA ILE A 263 -2.74 -24.92 -13.68
C ILE A 263 -3.84 -24.25 -12.84
N VAL A 264 -5.10 -24.68 -12.98
CA VAL A 264 -6.22 -24.12 -12.22
C VAL A 264 -6.14 -24.46 -10.73
N ALA A 265 -5.82 -25.71 -10.39
CA ALA A 265 -5.62 -26.14 -9.00
C ALA A 265 -4.45 -25.39 -8.33
N ALA A 266 -3.34 -25.18 -9.04
CA ALA A 266 -2.22 -24.39 -8.54
C ALA A 266 -2.57 -22.89 -8.39
N ALA A 267 -3.48 -22.36 -9.21
CA ALA A 267 -3.99 -20.99 -9.06
C ALA A 267 -4.89 -20.85 -7.82
N LEU A 268 -5.77 -21.83 -7.59
CA LEU A 268 -6.61 -21.90 -6.38
C LEU A 268 -5.76 -22.00 -5.11
N ALA A 269 -4.79 -22.93 -5.07
CA ALA A 269 -3.90 -23.09 -3.91
C ALA A 269 -3.09 -21.82 -3.59
N ARG A 270 -2.69 -21.04 -4.61
CA ARG A 270 -2.07 -19.73 -4.40
C ARG A 270 -3.06 -18.72 -3.81
N ALA A 271 -4.29 -18.66 -4.32
CA ALA A 271 -5.33 -17.78 -3.79
C ALA A 271 -5.70 -18.12 -2.33
N ASP A 272 -5.83 -19.41 -1.99
CA ASP A 272 -6.06 -19.87 -0.62
C ASP A 272 -4.91 -19.53 0.34
N ALA A 273 -3.65 -19.61 -0.14
CA ALA A 273 -2.47 -19.21 0.64
C ALA A 273 -2.43 -17.69 0.88
N THR A 274 -2.76 -16.87 -0.13
CA THR A 274 -2.87 -15.42 0.01
C THR A 274 -4.02 -15.05 0.97
N ARG A 275 -5.20 -15.67 0.84
CA ARG A 275 -6.33 -15.49 1.78
C ARG A 275 -5.92 -15.84 3.21
N SER A 276 -5.29 -17.00 3.42
CA SER A 276 -4.80 -17.42 4.73
C SER A 276 -3.80 -16.43 5.34
N ALA A 277 -2.97 -15.77 4.52
CA ALA A 277 -2.06 -14.72 4.99
C ALA A 277 -2.80 -13.40 5.31
N THR A 278 -3.88 -13.08 4.59
CA THR A 278 -4.72 -11.90 4.84
C THR A 278 -5.62 -12.07 6.05
N ASP A 279 -6.20 -13.25 6.27
CA ASP A 279 -7.03 -13.57 7.45
C ASP A 279 -6.18 -13.83 8.71
N ALA A 280 -4.90 -14.19 8.56
CA ALA A 280 -3.93 -14.25 9.67
C ALA A 280 -3.36 -12.87 10.07
N ALA A 281 -3.60 -11.81 9.28
CA ALA A 281 -3.39 -10.46 9.75
C ALA A 281 -4.52 -10.13 10.75
N PRO A 282 -4.21 -9.81 12.01
CA PRO A 282 -5.25 -9.59 13.01
C PRO A 282 -6.15 -8.43 12.58
N PRO A 283 -7.48 -8.52 12.75
CA PRO A 283 -8.36 -7.38 12.57
C PRO A 283 -7.85 -6.23 13.44
N ALA A 284 -7.89 -5.00 12.92
CA ALA A 284 -7.62 -3.83 13.74
C ALA A 284 -8.64 -3.85 14.90
N PRO A 285 -8.21 -3.71 16.17
CA PRO A 285 -9.10 -3.92 17.29
C PRO A 285 -10.26 -2.92 17.25
N ASP A 286 -11.46 -3.44 17.48
CA ASP A 286 -12.69 -2.66 17.56
C ASP A 286 -12.63 -1.72 18.77
N ALA A 287 -12.27 -0.46 18.50
CA ALA A 287 -12.20 0.59 19.50
C ALA A 287 -13.58 1.25 19.70
N ASP A 288 -14.50 0.52 20.33
CA ASP A 288 -15.68 1.05 21.05
C ASP A 288 -16.15 0.00 22.09
N SER A 289 -15.53 0.03 23.27
CA SER A 289 -15.97 -0.56 24.56
C SER A 289 -15.20 0.10 25.71
#